data_AF-A0A6G1D735-F1
#
_entry.id   AF-A0A6G1D735-F1
#
_cell.length_a   1.000
_cell.length_b   1.000
_cell.length_c   1.000
_cell.angle_alpha   90.00
_cell.angle_beta   90.00
_cell.angle_gamma   90.00
#
_symmetry.space_group_name_H-M   'P 1'
#
loop_
_entity.id
_entity.type
_entity.pdbx_description
1 polymer ?
#
loop_
_entity_poly.entity_id
_entity_poly.type
_entity_poly.pdbx_seq_one_letter_code
_entity_poly.pdbx_strand_id
1 'polypeptide(L)'
;MENDEVYVAKKSALPWYTPYVFGNPVGRLVYIVLQLTLAWPLYLGFNLSGQPYPRFTSHYDPYSPLFSDQERIQVLISDAGILAMLFALYKLTAAFRFWWVVRVYGVPLLILNALFVLITYMHHTHWVERVGMAAWFAFHR
;
A
#
# COMPACT_ATOMS: atom_id res chain seq x y z
N MET A 1 -14.03 -8.20 14.59
CA MET A 1 -14.45 -7.90 13.20
C MET A 1 -15.68 -7.00 13.25
N GLU A 2 -15.53 -5.77 13.75
CA GLU A 2 -16.67 -4.85 13.96
C GLU A 2 -16.48 -3.50 13.25
N ASN A 3 -15.33 -3.31 12.58
CA ASN A 3 -14.96 -2.10 11.87
C ASN A 3 -14.73 -2.36 10.38
N ASP A 4 -15.46 -3.29 9.76
CA ASP A 4 -15.44 -3.47 8.29
C ASP A 4 -16.21 -2.32 7.62
N GLU A 5 -15.67 -1.11 7.78
CA GLU A 5 -16.23 0.09 7.19
C GLU A 5 -15.90 0.08 5.70
N VAL A 6 -16.95 0.05 4.88
CA VAL A 6 -16.87 0.23 3.43
C VAL A 6 -16.07 1.49 3.17
N TYR A 7 -14.94 1.37 2.49
CA TYR A 7 -14.01 2.48 2.26
C TYR A 7 -14.69 3.61 1.46
N VAL A 8 -15.24 4.60 2.16
CA VAL A 8 -15.85 5.78 1.53
C VAL A 8 -14.75 6.73 1.11
N ALA A 9 -14.77 7.13 -0.17
CA ALA A 9 -13.77 8.05 -0.72
C ALA A 9 -13.77 9.39 0.05
N LYS A 10 -12.67 9.65 0.78
CA LYS A 10 -12.43 10.85 1.60
C LYS A 10 -12.24 12.15 0.81
N LYS A 11 -12.84 12.28 -0.39
CA LYS A 11 -12.73 13.51 -1.21
C LYS A 11 -13.23 14.76 -0.48
N SER A 12 -14.23 14.60 0.39
CA SER A 12 -14.75 15.66 1.26
C SER A 12 -13.86 15.95 2.48
N ALA A 13 -12.95 15.04 2.86
CA ALA A 13 -12.11 15.19 4.05
C ALA A 13 -10.88 16.08 3.82
N LEU A 14 -10.44 16.26 2.56
CA LEU A 14 -9.28 17.09 2.19
C LEU A 14 -9.62 18.04 1.03
N PRO A 15 -10.51 19.03 1.26
CA PRO A 15 -10.98 19.95 0.22
C PRO A 15 -9.87 20.88 -0.31
N TRP A 16 -8.83 21.13 0.49
CA TRP A 16 -7.68 21.96 0.07
C TRP A 16 -6.70 21.19 -0.84
N TYR A 17 -6.58 19.87 -0.71
CA TYR A 17 -5.64 19.03 -1.48
C TYR A 17 -6.22 18.61 -2.83
N THR A 18 -7.54 18.34 -2.83
CA THR A 18 -8.25 17.76 -3.97
C THR A 18 -8.15 18.58 -5.27
N PRO A 19 -8.24 19.92 -5.28
CA PRO A 19 -8.13 20.72 -6.51
C PRO A 19 -6.72 20.70 -7.12
N TYR A 20 -5.66 20.73 -6.30
CA TYR A 20 -4.28 20.73 -6.81
C TYR A 20 -3.88 19.40 -7.43
N VAL A 21 -4.38 18.29 -6.86
CA VAL A 21 -4.03 16.94 -7.32
C VAL A 21 -4.97 16.43 -8.41
N PHE A 22 -6.27 16.65 -8.28
CA PHE A 22 -7.26 16.13 -9.23
C PHE A 22 -7.73 17.17 -10.27
N GLY A 23 -7.42 18.45 -10.09
CA GLY A 23 -7.79 19.51 -11.04
C GLY A 23 -6.80 19.72 -12.19
N ASN A 24 -5.60 19.14 -12.14
CA ASN A 24 -4.56 19.27 -13.18
C ASN A 24 -4.05 17.88 -13.63
N PRO A 25 -3.90 17.61 -14.94
CA PRO A 25 -3.36 16.34 -15.45
C PRO A 25 -1.96 16.00 -14.88
N VAL A 26 -1.10 16.99 -14.64
CA VAL A 26 0.24 16.77 -14.04
C VAL A 26 0.11 16.30 -12.59
N GLY A 27 -0.77 16.93 -11.81
CA GLY A 27 -1.05 16.53 -10.42
C GLY A 27 -1.55 15.09 -10.33
N ARG A 28 -2.41 14.68 -11.26
CA ARG A 28 -2.92 13.30 -11.35
C ARG A 28 -1.82 12.31 -11.69
N LEU A 29 -0.93 12.64 -12.62
CA LEU A 29 0.21 11.78 -12.97
C LEU A 29 1.16 11.61 -11.78
N VAL A 30 1.48 12.69 -11.06
CA VAL A 30 2.28 12.63 -9.84
C VAL A 30 1.62 11.74 -8.80
N TYR A 31 0.30 11.92 -8.57
CA TYR A 31 -0.45 11.07 -7.64
C TYR A 31 -0.39 9.59 -8.03
N ILE A 32 -0.57 9.25 -9.31
CA ILE A 32 -0.48 7.87 -9.80
C ILE A 32 0.93 7.31 -9.59
N VAL A 33 1.98 8.07 -9.90
CA VAL A 33 3.38 7.63 -9.67
C VAL A 33 3.62 7.37 -8.19
N LEU A 34 3.20 8.28 -7.31
CA LEU A 34 3.33 8.09 -5.85
C LEU A 34 2.54 6.87 -5.38
N GLN A 35 1.33 6.65 -5.92
CA GLN A 35 0.52 5.49 -5.60
C GLN A 35 1.21 4.18 -6.01
N LEU A 36 1.75 4.12 -7.24
CA LEU A 36 2.37 2.91 -7.79
C LEU A 36 3.75 2.59 -7.18
N THR A 37 4.37 3.53 -6.46
CA THR A 37 5.75 3.36 -5.97
C THR A 37 5.87 3.47 -4.45
N LEU A 38 5.17 4.43 -3.84
CA LEU A 38 5.33 4.76 -2.42
C LEU A 38 4.12 4.41 -1.58
N ALA A 39 2.92 4.25 -2.14
CA ALA A 39 1.74 4.00 -1.31
C ALA A 39 1.84 2.73 -0.48
N TRP A 40 2.37 1.64 -1.05
CA TRP A 40 2.52 0.38 -0.28
C TRP A 40 3.57 0.47 0.83
N PRO A 41 4.81 0.95 0.60
CA PRO A 41 5.76 1.17 1.69
C PRO A 41 5.25 2.13 2.77
N LEU A 42 4.56 3.20 2.35
CA LEU A 42 3.98 4.19 3.28
C LEU A 42 2.79 3.64 4.07
N TYR A 43 2.01 2.75 3.46
CA TYR A 43 0.94 2.01 4.16
C TYR A 43 1.53 1.09 5.23
N LEU A 44 2.60 0.35 4.92
CA LEU A 44 3.27 -0.50 5.90
C LEU A 44 3.87 0.31 7.05
N GLY A 45 4.62 1.37 6.73
CA GLY A 45 5.32 2.17 7.73
C GLY A 45 4.41 3.04 8.59
N PHE A 46 3.39 3.67 8.00
CA PHE A 46 2.62 4.75 8.63
C PHE A 46 1.10 4.56 8.56
N ASN A 47 0.62 3.45 8.00
CA ASN A 47 -0.81 3.17 7.87
C ASN A 47 -1.60 4.30 7.15
N LEU A 48 -0.94 5.01 6.22
CA LEU A 48 -1.45 6.25 5.61
C LEU A 48 -2.78 6.10 4.87
N SER A 49 -3.07 4.92 4.34
CA SER A 49 -4.35 4.57 3.67
C SER A 49 -5.17 3.54 4.43
N GLY A 50 -4.78 3.20 5.67
CA GLY A 50 -5.48 2.20 6.46
C GLY A 50 -6.57 2.78 7.35
N GLN A 51 -7.17 1.90 8.15
CA GLN A 51 -8.17 2.32 9.12
C GLN A 51 -7.57 3.20 10.21
N PRO A 52 -8.31 4.19 10.72
CA PRO A 52 -7.85 4.99 11.85
C PRO A 52 -7.82 4.14 13.12
N TYR A 53 -6.73 4.26 13.88
CA TYR A 53 -6.57 3.62 15.19
C TYR A 53 -6.28 4.70 16.24
N PRO A 54 -6.59 4.46 17.53
CA PRO A 54 -6.39 5.45 18.61
C PRO A 54 -4.92 5.78 18.90
N ARG A 55 -3.99 5.05 18.30
CA ARG A 55 -2.53 5.26 18.42
C ARG A 55 -1.88 5.12 17.05
N PHE A 56 -0.61 5.54 16.97
CA PHE A 56 0.20 5.30 15.78
C PHE A 56 0.26 3.79 15.48
N THR A 57 0.04 3.46 14.20
CA THR A 57 -0.06 2.10 13.71
C THR A 57 0.97 1.90 12.60
N SER A 58 1.84 0.92 12.81
CA SER A 58 2.83 0.47 11.84
C SER A 58 2.75 -1.04 11.71
N HIS A 59 3.03 -1.57 10.52
CA HIS A 59 3.12 -3.01 10.30
C HIS A 59 4.44 -3.59 10.82
N TYR A 60 5.43 -2.75 11.11
CA TYR A 60 6.73 -3.11 11.69
C TYR A 60 6.75 -2.97 13.23
N ASP A 61 5.61 -2.67 13.86
CA ASP A 61 5.49 -2.65 15.32
C ASP A 61 4.77 -3.93 15.78
N PRO A 62 5.45 -4.87 16.48
CA PRO A 62 4.83 -6.10 16.98
C PRO A 62 3.68 -5.84 17.94
N TYR A 63 3.66 -4.68 18.60
CA TYR A 63 2.60 -4.32 19.55
C TYR A 63 1.46 -3.56 18.88
N SER A 64 1.54 -3.32 17.57
CA SER A 64 0.55 -2.56 16.78
C SER A 64 -0.87 -3.12 16.98
N PRO A 65 -1.91 -2.28 17.00
CA PRO A 65 -3.30 -2.74 17.12
C PRO A 65 -3.76 -3.66 15.99
N LEU A 66 -2.96 -3.81 14.93
CA LEU A 66 -3.18 -4.73 13.81
C LEU A 66 -3.00 -6.20 14.17
N PHE A 67 -2.16 -6.51 15.17
CA PHE A 67 -1.72 -7.87 15.43
C PHE A 67 -2.21 -8.39 16.77
N SER A 68 -2.61 -9.66 16.79
CA SER A 68 -2.84 -10.41 18.01
C SER A 68 -1.51 -10.77 18.72
N ASP A 69 -1.59 -11.15 20.00
CA ASP A 69 -0.41 -11.54 20.78
C ASP A 69 0.38 -12.71 20.14
N GLN A 70 -0.30 -13.58 19.39
CA GLN A 70 0.29 -14.74 18.73
C GLN A 70 1.09 -14.36 17.46
N GLU A 71 0.68 -13.30 16.77
CA GLU A 71 1.29 -12.86 15.50
C GLU A 71 2.55 -12.02 15.72
N ARG A 72 2.78 -11.51 16.94
CA ARG A 72 3.93 -10.64 17.28
C ARG A 72 5.28 -11.27 16.92
N ILE A 73 5.41 -12.57 17.15
CA ILE A 73 6.64 -13.31 16.83
C ILE A 73 6.85 -13.34 15.32
N GLN A 74 5.78 -13.49 14.53
CA GLN A 74 5.87 -13.50 13.07
C GLN A 74 6.27 -12.13 12.53
N VAL A 75 5.75 -11.05 13.12
CA VAL A 75 6.16 -9.67 12.80
C VAL A 75 7.65 -9.48 13.05
N LEU A 76 8.15 -9.86 14.24
CA LEU A 76 9.58 -9.80 14.57
C LEU A 76 10.46 -10.59 13.59
N ILE A 77 10.04 -11.80 13.20
CA ILE A 77 10.76 -12.61 12.22
C ILE A 77 10.76 -11.93 10.84
N SER A 78 9.64 -11.33 10.44
CA SER A 78 9.51 -10.59 9.18
C SER A 78 10.45 -9.37 9.16
N ASP A 79 10.44 -8.58 10.22
CA ASP A 79 11.29 -7.40 10.38
C ASP A 79 12.78 -7.77 10.32
N ALA A 80 13.16 -8.84 11.01
CA ALA A 80 14.52 -9.38 10.95
C ALA A 80 14.89 -9.81 9.52
N GLY A 81 13.98 -10.43 8.78
CA GLY A 81 14.16 -10.79 7.38
C GLY A 81 14.37 -9.58 6.46
N ILE A 82 13.59 -8.51 6.67
CA ILE A 82 13.75 -7.25 5.94
C ILE A 82 15.11 -6.63 6.23
N LEU A 83 15.51 -6.52 7.51
CA LEU A 83 16.81 -5.98 7.90
C LEU A 83 17.96 -6.81 7.33
N ALA A 84 17.84 -8.13 7.33
CA ALA A 84 18.83 -9.03 6.74
C ALA A 84 18.96 -8.81 5.23
N MET A 85 17.85 -8.66 4.51
CA MET A 85 17.87 -8.36 3.06
C MET A 85 18.49 -6.99 2.77
N LEU A 86 18.11 -5.96 3.54
CA LEU A 86 18.71 -4.62 3.41
C LEU A 86 20.22 -4.65 3.67
N PHE A 87 20.66 -5.41 4.67
CA PHE A 87 22.07 -5.61 4.95
C PHE A 87 22.80 -6.35 3.81
N ALA A 88 22.18 -7.40 3.25
CA ALA A 88 22.73 -8.11 2.10
C ALA A 88 22.88 -7.20 0.87
N LEU A 89 21.87 -6.37 0.58
CA LEU A 89 21.93 -5.36 -0.47
C LEU A 89 23.01 -4.31 -0.20
N TYR A 90 23.14 -3.85 1.04
CA TYR A 90 24.23 -2.95 1.43
C TYR A 90 25.61 -3.58 1.16
N LYS A 91 25.82 -4.83 1.56
CA LYS A 91 27.07 -5.56 1.27
C LYS A 91 27.29 -5.74 -0.23
N LEU A 92 26.24 -5.99 -1.02
CA LEU A 92 26.31 -6.03 -2.48
C LEU A 92 26.70 -4.67 -3.08
N THR A 93 26.23 -3.55 -2.53
CA THR A 93 26.66 -2.20 -2.98
C THR A 93 28.10 -1.86 -2.58
N ALA A 94 28.66 -2.56 -1.59
CA ALA A 94 30.08 -2.44 -1.24
C ALA A 94 30.96 -3.31 -2.15
N ALA A 95 30.46 -4.47 -2.60
CA ALA A 95 31.18 -5.39 -3.48
C ALA A 95 31.05 -5.03 -4.98
N PHE A 96 29.88 -4.55 -5.38
CA PHE A 96 29.53 -4.12 -6.74
C PHE A 96 29.14 -2.65 -6.73
N ARG A 97 29.16 -1.99 -7.90
CA ARG A 97 28.72 -0.58 -7.98
C ARG A 97 27.24 -0.45 -7.65
N PHE A 98 26.87 0.63 -6.96
CA PHE A 98 25.49 0.98 -6.62
C PHE A 98 24.51 0.78 -7.80
N TRP A 99 24.86 1.29 -8.99
CA TRP A 99 24.02 1.18 -10.18
C TRP A 99 23.80 -0.25 -10.68
N TRP A 100 24.72 -1.17 -10.39
CA TRP A 100 24.52 -2.58 -10.70
C TRP A 100 23.42 -3.17 -9.81
N VAL A 101 23.47 -2.88 -8.49
CA VAL A 101 22.44 -3.34 -7.54
C VAL A 101 21.08 -2.73 -7.87
N VAL A 102 21.04 -1.44 -8.22
CA VAL A 102 19.79 -0.79 -8.67
C VAL A 102 19.22 -1.48 -9.90
N ARG A 103 20.03 -1.84 -10.91
CA ARG A 103 19.54 -2.49 -12.13
C ARG A 103 19.07 -3.92 -11.91
N VAL A 104 19.77 -4.68 -11.05
CA VAL A 104 19.48 -6.11 -10.83
C VAL A 104 18.39 -6.34 -9.79
N TYR A 105 18.30 -5.49 -8.76
CA TYR A 105 17.35 -5.64 -7.66
C TYR A 105 16.34 -4.50 -7.59
N GLY A 106 16.79 -3.25 -7.68
CA GLY A 106 15.93 -2.07 -7.51
C GLY A 106 14.86 -1.92 -8.61
N VAL A 107 15.27 -1.95 -9.87
CA VAL A 107 14.36 -1.78 -11.02
C VAL A 107 13.36 -2.93 -11.11
N PRO A 108 13.75 -4.22 -11.00
CA PRO A 108 12.79 -5.31 -10.98
C PRO A 108 11.79 -5.23 -9.82
N LEU A 109 12.27 -4.85 -8.62
CA LEU A 109 11.41 -4.66 -7.45
C LEU A 109 10.39 -3.53 -7.68
N LEU A 110 10.82 -2.41 -8.27
CA LEU A 110 9.93 -1.27 -8.57
C LEU A 110 8.86 -1.64 -9.60
N ILE A 111 9.25 -2.37 -10.66
CA ILE A 111 8.30 -2.84 -11.69
C ILE A 111 7.28 -3.80 -11.06
N LEU A 112 7.74 -4.78 -10.28
CA LEU A 112 6.85 -5.72 -9.60
C LEU A 112 5.91 -5.00 -8.63
N ASN A 113 6.41 -4.03 -7.87
CA ASN A 113 5.61 -3.23 -6.95
C ASN A 113 4.52 -2.44 -7.70
N ALA A 114 4.89 -1.76 -8.78
CA ALA A 114 3.94 -1.02 -9.61
C ALA A 114 2.88 -1.96 -10.21
N LEU A 115 3.27 -3.13 -10.71
CA LEU A 115 2.33 -4.14 -11.21
C LEU A 115 1.41 -4.67 -10.10
N PHE A 116 1.94 -4.96 -8.91
CA PHE A 116 1.16 -5.42 -7.77
C PHE A 116 0.10 -4.39 -7.35
N VAL A 117 0.49 -3.12 -7.19
CA VAL A 117 -0.45 -2.03 -6.85
C VAL A 117 -1.46 -1.81 -7.98
N LEU A 118 -1.03 -1.85 -9.24
CA LEU A 118 -1.92 -1.69 -10.38
C LEU A 118 -2.96 -2.80 -10.45
N ILE A 119 -2.53 -4.06 -10.32
CA ILE A 119 -3.41 -5.22 -10.38
C ILE A 119 -4.42 -5.18 -9.23
N THR A 120 -3.99 -4.89 -8.00
CA THR A 120 -4.91 -4.76 -6.85
C THR A 120 -5.88 -3.59 -7.05
N TYR A 121 -5.40 -2.45 -7.52
CA TYR A 121 -6.27 -1.31 -7.86
C TYR A 121 -7.33 -1.69 -8.90
N MET A 122 -6.93 -2.33 -10.01
CA MET A 122 -7.85 -2.77 -11.06
C MET A 122 -8.88 -3.79 -10.55
N HIS A 123 -8.46 -4.74 -9.71
CA HIS A 123 -9.36 -5.72 -9.10
C HIS A 123 -10.40 -5.04 -8.19
N HIS A 124 -10.01 -4.00 -7.45
CA HIS A 124 -10.92 -3.24 -6.61
C HIS A 124 -11.84 -2.29 -7.41
N THR A 125 -11.48 -1.91 -8.65
CA THR A 125 -12.38 -1.12 -9.51
C THR A 125 -13.38 -1.98 -10.30
N HIS A 126 -13.02 -3.21 -10.70
CA HIS A 126 -13.88 -4.06 -11.56
C HIS A 126 -14.91 -4.91 -10.80
N TRP A 127 -14.74 -5.18 -9.50
CA TRP A 127 -15.70 -5.98 -8.73
C TRP A 127 -16.94 -5.19 -8.25
N VAL A 128 -16.82 -3.87 -8.12
CA VAL A 128 -17.93 -3.01 -7.65
C VAL A 128 -19.08 -2.95 -8.68
N GLU A 129 -18.78 -3.04 -9.99
CA GLU A 129 -19.83 -3.02 -11.03
C GLU A 129 -20.67 -4.32 -11.08
N ARG A 130 -20.09 -5.48 -10.80
CA ARG A 130 -20.82 -6.76 -10.89
C ARG A 130 -21.68 -7.07 -9.67
N VAL A 131 -21.27 -6.66 -8.47
CA VAL A 131 -22.06 -6.88 -7.25
C VAL A 131 -23.23 -5.88 -7.16
N GLY A 132 -23.08 -4.68 -7.73
CA GLY A 132 -24.18 -3.70 -7.85
C GLY A 132 -25.30 -4.15 -8.80
N MET A 133 -24.99 -4.88 -9.87
CA MET A 133 -25.99 -5.42 -10.80
C MET A 133 -26.71 -6.66 -10.27
N ALA A 134 -26.03 -7.53 -9.52
CA ALA A 134 -26.65 -8.71 -8.92
C ALA A 134 -27.69 -8.36 -7.84
N ALA A 135 -27.44 -7.30 -7.06
CA ALA A 135 -28.40 -6.78 -6.09
C ALA A 135 -29.64 -6.12 -6.75
N TRP A 136 -29.49 -5.57 -7.97
CA TRP A 136 -30.59 -4.93 -8.69
C TRP A 136 -31.58 -5.95 -9.29
N PHE A 137 -31.10 -7.12 -9.73
CA PHE A 137 -31.95 -8.19 -10.27
C PHE A 137 -32.62 -9.08 -9.19
N ALA A 138 -32.14 -9.04 -7.94
CA ALA A 138 -32.75 -9.78 -6.83
C ALA A 138 -33.92 -9.04 -6.15
N PHE A 139 -34.16 -7.76 -6.46
CA PHE A 139 -35.26 -6.97 -5.90
C PHE A 139 -36.51 -6.92 -6.80
N HIS A 140 -36.48 -7.57 -7.96
CA HIS A 140 -37.63 -7.66 -8.90
C HIS A 140 -38.02 -9.12 -9.20
N ARG A 141 -38.13 -9.94 -8.15
CA ARG A 141 -39.02 -11.11 -8.16
C ARG A 141 -39.54 -11.42 -6.76
#